data_AF-A0A0F2PC34-F1
#
_entry.id   AF-A0A0F2PC34-F1
#
_cell.length_a   1.000
_cell.length_b   1.000
_cell.length_c   1.000
_cell.angle_alpha   90.00
_cell.angle_beta   90.00
_cell.angle_gamma   90.00
#
_symmetry.space_group_name_H-M   'P 1'
#
loop_
_entity.id
_entity.type
_entity.pdbx_description
1 polymer ?
#
loop_
_entity_poly.entity_id
_entity_poly.type
_entity_poly.pdbx_seq_one_letter_code
_entity_poly.pdbx_strand_id
1 'polypeptide(L)'
;MNRDFNNLDIQTARAYMSAMLDIYQEMLSQGIFNPGKRPGIFKPKVSLHELNDELTLLVEIPELDKNREVSVTLGGHILHLRGVMQRNGKPVPFQRQVLLPASNMYKEKSATYQNGFLEVRLVKDGQVKPREVKVNF
;
A
#
# COMPACT_ATOMS: atom_id res chain seq x y z
N MET A 1 34.97 17.90 -1.89
CA MET A 1 34.27 17.96 -3.18
C MET A 1 33.06 17.03 -3.07
N ASN A 2 31.93 17.55 -2.58
CA ASN A 2 30.71 16.78 -2.28
C ASN A 2 29.73 16.94 -3.45
N ARG A 3 29.46 15.87 -4.22
CA ARG A 3 28.46 15.87 -5.30
C ARG A 3 27.53 14.65 -5.31
N ASP A 4 27.47 13.88 -4.23
CA ASP A 4 26.66 12.64 -4.23
C ASP A 4 25.35 12.74 -3.41
N PHE A 5 25.09 13.88 -2.76
CA PHE A 5 23.97 14.03 -1.82
C PHE A 5 22.60 14.35 -2.45
N ASN A 6 22.54 14.72 -3.74
CA ASN A 6 21.29 15.23 -4.35
C ASN A 6 20.61 14.25 -5.33
N ASN A 7 21.33 13.28 -5.88
CA ASN A 7 20.76 12.44 -6.93
C ASN A 7 19.90 11.29 -6.39
N LEU A 8 20.23 10.73 -5.22
CA LEU A 8 19.47 9.60 -4.65
C LEU A 8 18.08 10.04 -4.17
N ASP A 9 17.99 11.22 -3.54
CA ASP A 9 16.74 11.75 -2.98
C ASP A 9 15.75 12.20 -4.07
N ILE A 10 16.27 12.82 -5.15
CA ILE A 10 15.45 13.25 -6.28
C ILE A 10 14.87 12.05 -7.04
N GLN A 11 15.62 10.96 -7.19
CA GLN A 11 15.14 9.76 -7.88
C GLN A 11 14.05 9.05 -7.05
N THR A 12 14.24 8.94 -5.73
CA THR A 12 13.21 8.40 -4.83
C THR A 12 11.95 9.26 -4.83
N ALA A 13 12.08 10.59 -4.74
CA ALA A 13 10.95 11.51 -4.84
C ALA A 13 10.21 11.39 -6.18
N ARG A 14 10.95 11.24 -7.29
CA ARG A 14 10.36 11.01 -8.61
C ARG A 14 9.61 9.68 -8.70
N ALA A 15 10.20 8.60 -8.20
CA ALA A 15 9.56 7.29 -8.19
C ALA A 15 8.27 7.30 -7.36
N TYR A 16 8.28 7.96 -6.21
CA TYR A 16 7.09 8.14 -5.37
C TYR A 16 6.03 9.02 -6.04
N MET A 17 6.43 10.14 -6.66
CA MET A 17 5.49 10.99 -7.41
C MET A 17 4.90 10.26 -8.61
N SER A 18 5.67 9.44 -9.31
CA SER A 18 5.16 8.58 -10.39
C SER A 18 4.14 7.59 -9.85
N ALA A 19 4.47 6.89 -8.76
CA ALA A 19 3.57 5.94 -8.11
C ALA A 19 2.26 6.60 -7.65
N MET A 20 2.33 7.82 -7.10
CA MET A 20 1.16 8.63 -6.78
C MET A 20 0.33 8.93 -8.03
N LEU A 21 0.97 9.43 -9.09
CA LEU A 21 0.28 9.77 -10.34
C LEU A 21 -0.42 8.55 -10.94
N ASP A 22 0.21 7.37 -10.90
CA ASP A 22 -0.37 6.12 -11.38
C ASP A 22 -1.63 5.76 -10.58
N ILE A 23 -1.57 5.83 -9.25
CA ILE A 23 -2.75 5.60 -8.37
C ILE A 23 -3.85 6.62 -8.68
N TYR A 24 -3.53 7.91 -8.81
CA TYR A 24 -4.52 8.95 -9.10
C TYR A 24 -5.18 8.76 -10.47
N GLN A 25 -4.38 8.50 -11.51
CA GLN A 25 -4.86 8.21 -12.86
C GLN A 25 -5.81 7.02 -12.85
N GLU A 26 -5.47 5.95 -12.13
CA GLU A 26 -6.33 4.78 -11.99
C GLU A 26 -7.62 5.10 -11.21
N MET A 27 -7.53 5.86 -10.12
CA MET A 27 -8.73 6.28 -9.38
C MET A 27 -9.66 7.16 -10.23
N LEU A 28 -9.10 8.02 -11.07
CA LEU A 28 -9.85 8.85 -12.01
C LEU A 28 -10.48 8.00 -13.11
N SER A 29 -9.74 7.08 -13.73
CA SER A 29 -10.21 6.22 -14.80
C SER A 29 -11.29 5.22 -14.33
N GLN A 30 -11.14 4.70 -13.11
CA GLN A 30 -12.13 3.85 -12.48
C GLN A 30 -13.34 4.64 -11.95
N GLY A 31 -13.42 5.97 -12.15
CA GLY A 31 -14.54 6.81 -11.72
C GLY A 31 -14.78 6.81 -10.21
N ILE A 32 -13.73 6.51 -9.43
CA ILE A 32 -13.74 6.42 -7.97
C ILE A 32 -13.82 7.80 -7.31
N PHE A 33 -13.41 8.84 -8.06
CA PHE A 33 -13.50 10.26 -7.68
C PHE A 33 -14.80 10.95 -8.10
N ASN A 34 -15.79 10.24 -8.67
CA ASN A 34 -17.07 10.87 -8.99
C ASN A 34 -17.94 10.91 -7.71
N PRO A 35 -18.18 12.08 -7.09
CA PRO A 35 -18.97 12.19 -5.85
C PRO A 35 -20.47 11.90 -6.05
N GLY A 36 -20.91 11.60 -7.27
CA GLY A 36 -22.25 11.14 -7.59
C GLY A 36 -22.32 9.63 -7.87
N LYS A 37 -22.73 8.85 -6.87
CA LYS A 37 -23.39 7.53 -7.01
C LYS A 37 -22.70 6.50 -7.93
N ARG A 38 -21.69 5.80 -7.42
CA ARG A 38 -21.48 4.37 -7.77
C ARG A 38 -21.85 3.51 -6.56
N PRO A 39 -23.04 2.87 -6.53
CA PRO A 39 -23.34 1.91 -5.48
C PRO A 39 -22.41 0.71 -5.63
N GLY A 40 -21.68 0.37 -4.58
CA GLY A 40 -21.31 -1.03 -4.34
C GLY A 40 -19.86 -1.47 -4.50
N ILE A 41 -18.89 -0.60 -4.86
CA ILE A 41 -17.47 -1.03 -4.81
C ILE A 41 -17.01 -0.99 -3.35
N PHE A 42 -16.85 -2.17 -2.75
CA PHE A 42 -16.24 -2.29 -1.43
C PHE A 42 -14.80 -1.78 -1.50
N LYS A 43 -14.47 -0.81 -0.64
CA LYS A 43 -13.11 -0.31 -0.47
C LYS A 43 -12.64 -0.74 0.92
N PRO A 44 -11.73 -1.72 1.01
CA PRO A 44 -11.22 -2.14 2.31
C PRO A 44 -10.48 -1.00 2.98
N LYS A 45 -10.65 -0.87 4.29
CA LYS A 45 -9.85 0.04 5.11
C LYS A 45 -8.46 -0.55 5.28
N VAL A 46 -7.46 0.32 5.29
CA VAL A 46 -6.06 -0.06 5.44
C VAL A 46 -5.48 0.79 6.55
N SER A 47 -4.89 0.12 7.53
CA SER A 47 -4.01 0.73 8.53
C SER A 47 -2.57 0.33 8.23
N LEU A 48 -1.64 1.27 8.39
CA LEU A 48 -0.23 1.08 8.11
C LEU A 48 0.56 1.40 9.38
N HIS A 49 1.40 0.46 9.81
CA HIS A 49 2.22 0.57 11.00
C HIS A 49 3.66 0.24 10.64
N GLU A 50 4.55 1.22 10.74
CA GLU A 50 5.98 1.05 10.53
C GLU A 50 6.69 0.92 11.88
N LEU A 51 7.42 -0.17 12.09
CA LEU A 51 8.20 -0.42 13.29
C LEU A 51 9.60 -0.93 12.92
N ASN A 52 10.62 -0.15 13.25
CA ASN A 52 12.03 -0.48 12.97
C ASN A 52 12.23 -0.88 11.50
N ASP A 53 12.51 -2.16 11.26
CA ASP A 53 12.80 -2.73 9.94
C ASP A 53 11.60 -3.43 9.29
N GLU A 54 10.42 -3.36 9.93
CA GLU A 54 9.19 -3.99 9.45
C GLU A 54 8.09 -2.96 9.20
N LEU A 55 7.30 -3.25 8.17
CA LEU A 55 6.07 -2.53 7.84
C LEU A 55 4.92 -3.52 7.86
N THR A 56 3.94 -3.28 8.74
CA THR A 56 2.73 -4.08 8.86
C THR A 56 1.56 -3.31 8.30
N LEU A 57 0.90 -3.89 7.30
CA LEU A 57 -0.37 -3.40 6.78
C LEU A 57 -1.49 -4.29 7.29
N LEU A 58 -2.51 -3.68 7.90
CA LEU A 58 -3.72 -4.35 8.33
C LEU A 58 -4.87 -3.91 7.44
N VAL A 59 -5.47 -4.86 6.74
CA VAL A 59 -6.56 -4.60 5.79
C VAL A 59 -7.84 -5.25 6.31
N GLU A 60 -8.88 -4.44 6.49
CA GLU A 60 -10.21 -4.92 6.88
C GLU A 60 -10.95 -5.49 5.65
N ILE A 61 -11.09 -6.81 5.59
CA ILE A 61 -11.79 -7.54 4.53
C ILE A 61 -12.76 -8.54 5.20
N PRO A 62 -14.00 -8.11 5.49
CA PRO A 62 -14.98 -8.99 6.11
C PRO A 62 -15.36 -10.12 5.15
N GLU A 63 -15.64 -11.31 5.71
CA GLU A 63 -16.19 -12.44 4.97
C GLU A 63 -15.43 -12.77 3.67
N LEU A 64 -14.10 -12.78 3.75
CA LEU A 64 -13.28 -13.22 2.64
C LEU A 64 -13.65 -14.65 2.24
N ASP A 65 -13.89 -14.86 0.95
CA ASP A 65 -14.22 -16.17 0.41
C ASP A 65 -12.96 -17.06 0.45
N LYS A 66 -12.94 -18.02 1.38
CA LYS A 66 -11.80 -18.95 1.57
C LYS A 66 -11.45 -19.75 0.31
N ASN A 67 -12.37 -19.85 -0.64
CA ASN A 67 -12.21 -20.61 -1.88
C ASN A 67 -11.77 -19.73 -3.06
N ARG A 68 -11.56 -18.42 -2.85
CA ARG A 68 -11.13 -17.48 -3.90
C ARG A 68 -9.85 -16.77 -3.52
N GLU A 69 -9.02 -16.56 -4.53
CA GLU A 69 -7.70 -15.96 -4.36
C GLU A 69 -7.83 -14.46 -4.05
N VAL A 70 -7.23 -14.05 -2.94
CA VAL A 70 -6.81 -12.67 -2.73
C VAL A 70 -5.42 -12.53 -3.30
N SER A 71 -5.26 -11.56 -4.20
CA SER A 71 -3.96 -11.21 -4.74
C SER A 71 -3.39 -10.02 -4.00
N VAL A 72 -2.22 -10.21 -3.40
CA VAL A 72 -1.37 -9.17 -2.85
C VAL A 72 -0.12 -9.14 -3.71
N THR A 73 0.18 -8.00 -4.32
CA THR A 73 1.39 -7.84 -5.15
C THR A 73 2.08 -6.54 -4.81
N LEU A 74 3.41 -6.60 -4.67
CA LEU A 74 4.25 -5.45 -4.40
C LEU A 74 4.93 -5.00 -5.69
N GLY A 75 4.61 -3.79 -6.15
CA GLY A 75 5.22 -3.15 -7.31
C GLY A 75 5.91 -1.85 -6.90
N GLY A 76 7.23 -1.86 -6.76
CA GLY A 76 7.99 -0.69 -6.31
C GLY A 76 7.55 -0.24 -4.90
N HIS A 77 6.96 0.95 -4.81
CA HIS A 77 6.41 1.50 -3.56
C HIS A 77 4.88 1.32 -3.45
N ILE A 78 4.25 0.53 -4.32
CA ILE A 78 2.79 0.32 -4.30
C ILE A 78 2.49 -1.12 -3.93
N LEU A 79 1.68 -1.29 -2.89
CA LEU A 79 1.01 -2.56 -2.61
C LEU A 79 -0.34 -2.57 -3.33
N HIS A 80 -0.50 -3.51 -4.25
CA HIS A 80 -1.77 -3.76 -4.92
C HIS A 80 -2.48 -4.93 -4.27
N LEU A 81 -3.72 -4.69 -3.86
CA LEU A 81 -4.61 -5.66 -3.26
C LEU A 81 -5.85 -5.81 -4.14
N ARG A 82 -6.19 -7.04 -4.53
CA ARG A 82 -7.40 -7.36 -5.30
C ARG A 82 -8.04 -8.65 -4.81
N GLY A 83 -9.35 -8.74 -4.89
CA GLY A 83 -10.06 -9.96 -4.54
C GLY A 83 -11.57 -9.83 -4.60
N VAL A 84 -12.24 -10.83 -4.04
CA VAL A 84 -13.69 -10.88 -3.91
C VAL A 84 -14.04 -11.25 -2.48
N MET A 85 -14.94 -10.50 -1.86
CA MET A 85 -15.51 -10.82 -0.54
C MET A 85 -16.98 -11.18 -0.67
N GLN A 86 -17.56 -11.79 0.37
CA GLN A 86 -19.00 -11.98 0.45
C GLN A 86 -19.65 -10.81 1.21
N ARG A 87 -20.82 -10.37 0.76
CA ARG A 87 -21.65 -9.40 1.47
C ARG A 87 -23.11 -9.70 1.24
N ASN A 88 -23.84 -10.02 2.30
CA ASN A 88 -25.26 -10.40 2.22
C ASN A 88 -25.49 -11.57 1.22
N GLY A 89 -24.59 -12.56 1.22
CA GLY A 89 -24.64 -13.72 0.32
C GLY A 89 -24.33 -13.42 -1.15
N LYS A 90 -23.80 -12.24 -1.47
CA LYS A 90 -23.39 -11.87 -2.83
C LYS A 90 -21.87 -11.62 -2.91
N PRO A 91 -21.19 -12.08 -3.98
CA PRO A 91 -19.79 -11.76 -4.20
C PRO A 91 -19.65 -10.28 -4.56
N VAL A 92 -18.77 -9.58 -3.85
CA VAL A 92 -18.45 -8.17 -4.06
C VAL A 92 -16.96 -8.06 -4.38
N PRO A 93 -16.58 -7.66 -5.61
CA PRO A 93 -15.18 -7.45 -5.95
C PRO A 93 -14.63 -6.23 -5.22
N PHE A 94 -13.35 -6.28 -4.89
CA PHE A 94 -12.64 -5.17 -4.29
C PHE A 94 -11.25 -5.01 -4.89
N GLN A 95 -10.79 -3.78 -4.86
CA GLN A 95 -9.43 -3.42 -5.22
C GLN A 95 -8.97 -2.27 -4.33
N ARG A 96 -7.71 -2.32 -3.93
CA ARG A 96 -7.06 -1.28 -3.15
C ARG A 96 -5.60 -1.17 -3.58
N GLN A 97 -5.13 0.07 -3.65
CA GLN A 97 -3.72 0.37 -3.81
C GLN A 97 -3.29 1.16 -2.59
N VAL A 98 -2.12 0.83 -2.05
CA VAL A 98 -1.55 1.47 -0.88
C VAL A 98 -0.14 1.89 -1.23
N LEU A 99 0.10 3.19 -1.13
CA LEU A 99 1.42 3.75 -1.31
C LEU A 99 2.23 3.55 -0.03
N LEU A 100 3.39 2.92 -0.16
CA LEU A 100 4.31 2.63 0.94
C LEU A 100 5.26 3.81 1.16
N PRO A 101 5.84 3.95 2.36
CA PRO A 101 6.84 4.98 2.63
C PRO A 101 8.03 4.90 1.66
N ALA A 102 8.40 6.03 1.06
CA ALA A 102 9.41 6.10 -0.01
C ALA A 102 10.85 5.80 0.47
N SER A 103 11.11 5.93 1.78
CA SER A 103 12.46 5.86 2.32
C SER A 103 13.13 4.50 2.16
N ASN A 104 12.34 3.43 1.93
CA ASN A 104 12.84 2.07 1.87
C ASN A 104 12.22 1.31 0.70
N MET A 105 13.03 0.42 0.11
CA MET A 105 12.48 -0.68 -0.67
C MET A 105 11.96 -1.72 0.31
N TYR A 106 10.86 -2.37 -0.03
CA TYR A 106 10.26 -3.40 0.81
C TYR A 106 10.30 -4.75 0.09
N LYS A 107 10.42 -5.82 0.86
CA LYS A 107 10.21 -7.19 0.39
C LYS A 107 9.11 -7.84 1.20
N GLU A 108 8.31 -8.66 0.53
CA GLU A 108 7.26 -9.43 1.21
C GLU A 108 7.89 -10.43 2.18
N LYS A 109 7.38 -10.45 3.41
CA LYS A 109 7.77 -11.44 4.43
C LYS A 109 6.67 -12.49 4.59
N SER A 110 5.43 -12.05 4.76
CA SER A 110 4.28 -12.93 4.98
C SER A 110 2.96 -12.19 4.78
N ALA A 111 1.91 -12.93 4.41
CA ALA A 111 0.53 -12.46 4.43
C ALA A 111 -0.37 -13.48 5.16
N THR A 112 -1.14 -13.02 6.13
CA THR A 112 -1.99 -13.88 6.97
C THR A 112 -3.39 -13.29 7.06
N TYR A 113 -4.42 -14.11 6.84
CA TYR A 113 -5.81 -13.68 7.01
C TYR A 113 -6.43 -14.32 8.24
N GLN A 114 -6.92 -13.51 9.17
CA GLN A 114 -7.58 -13.97 10.38
C GLN A 114 -8.67 -12.99 10.82
N ASN A 115 -9.84 -13.52 11.20
CA ASN A 115 -10.95 -12.76 11.80
C ASN A 115 -11.39 -11.52 10.99
N GLY A 116 -11.40 -11.59 9.66
CA GLY A 116 -11.79 -10.46 8.80
C GLY A 116 -10.67 -9.47 8.51
N PHE A 117 -9.44 -9.78 8.93
CA PHE A 117 -8.28 -8.94 8.69
C PHE A 117 -7.21 -9.69 7.90
N LEU A 118 -6.74 -9.06 6.83
CA LEU A 118 -5.53 -9.47 6.13
C LEU A 118 -4.37 -8.65 6.68
N GLU A 119 -3.44 -9.33 7.34
CA GLU A 119 -2.18 -8.76 7.83
C GLU A 119 -1.07 -9.07 6.83
N VAL A 120 -0.50 -8.03 6.22
CA VAL A 120 0.66 -8.14 5.32
C VAL A 120 1.87 -7.57 6.04
N ARG A 121 2.91 -8.39 6.19
CA ARG A 121 4.19 -7.97 6.77
C ARG A 121 5.23 -7.86 5.68
N LEU A 122 5.88 -6.71 5.64
CA LEU A 122 6.98 -6.40 4.75
C LEU A 122 8.24 -6.10 5.56
N VAL A 123 9.39 -6.44 5.01
CA VAL A 123 10.71 -6.11 5.59
C VAL A 123 11.40 -5.07 4.72
N LYS A 124 12.10 -4.13 5.35
CA LYS A 124 12.92 -3.15 4.63
C LYS A 124 14.11 -3.84 3.97
N ASP A 125 14.27 -3.60 2.69
CA ASP A 125 15.40 -4.05 1.88
C ASP A 125 16.51 -3.00 1.94
N GLY A 126 17.26 -3.03 3.04
CA GLY A 126 18.42 -2.15 3.28
C GLY A 126 18.36 -1.38 4.61
N GLN A 127 19.52 -1.14 5.23
CA GLN A 127 19.63 -0.35 6.45
C GLN A 127 19.68 1.15 6.12
N VAL A 128 18.56 1.86 6.28
CA VAL A 128 18.59 3.32 6.34
C VAL A 128 18.84 3.72 7.79
N LYS A 129 20.07 4.14 8.09
CA LYS A 129 20.37 4.71 9.41
C LYS A 129 19.51 5.96 9.62
N PRO A 130 18.85 6.11 10.79
CA PRO A 130 18.15 7.33 11.13
C PRO A 130 19.09 8.53 10.99
N ARG A 131 18.65 9.57 10.28
CA ARG A 131 19.40 10.83 10.21
C ARG A 131 18.85 11.74 11.30
N GLU A 132 19.70 12.12 12.24
CA GLU A 132 19.37 13.12 13.24
C GLU A 132 19.29 14.49 12.57
N VAL A 133 18.15 15.18 12.73
CA VAL A 133 17.98 16.56 12.26
C VAL A 133 18.13 17.48 13.47
N LYS A 134 19.23 18.24 13.52
CA LYS A 134 19.42 19.26 14.55
C LYS A 134 18.49 20.43 14.28
N VAL A 135 17.66 20.77 15.26
CA VAL A 135 16.85 22.00 15.25
C VAL A 135 17.72 23.14 15.77
N ASN A 136 17.93 24.17 14.95
CA ASN A 136 18.63 25.38 15.36
C ASN A 136 17.58 26.45 15.72
N PHE A 137 17.81 27.16 16.82
CA PHE A 137 17.03 28.32 17.24
C PHE A 137 17.75 29.61 16.84
#